data_AF-A0A381DIS9-F1
#
_entry.id   AF-A0A381DIS9-F1
#
_cell.length_a   1.000
_cell.length_b   1.000
_cell.length_c   1.000
_cell.angle_alpha   90.00
_cell.angle_beta   90.00
_cell.angle_gamma   90.00
#
_symmetry.space_group_name_H-M   'P 1'
#
loop_
_entity.id
_entity.type
_entity.pdbx_description
1 polymer ?
#
loop_
_entity_poly.entity_id
_entity_poly.type
_entity_poly.pdbx_seq_one_letter_code
_entity_poly.pdbx_strand_id
1 'polypeptide(L)'
;MTSGYITFPTSAGAFATEKILRANDIKVKLISTPRFLSSSCGVSAYFCGANVEDVYKILQEYDLEFNIKEYVDEYIEKRMH
;
A
#
# COMPACT_ATOMS: atom_id res chain seq x y z
N MET A 1 8.29 -13.02 -2.37
CA MET A 1 7.56 -12.11 -1.46
C MET A 1 8.12 -10.72 -1.70
N THR A 2 7.25 -9.79 -2.09
CA THR A 2 7.64 -8.43 -2.45
C THR A 2 7.04 -7.46 -1.44
N SER A 3 7.64 -6.28 -1.35
CA SER A 3 7.17 -5.19 -0.51
C SER A 3 7.13 -3.92 -1.35
N GLY A 4 6.26 -2.99 -0.98
CA GLY A 4 6.10 -1.77 -1.77
C GLY A 4 5.12 -0.78 -1.18
N TYR A 5 5.10 0.38 -1.81
CA TYR A 5 4.21 1.47 -1.47
C TYR A 5 3.06 1.54 -2.46
N ILE A 6 1.88 1.81 -1.93
CA ILE A 6 0.67 2.11 -2.67
C ILE A 6 0.33 3.55 -2.36
N THR A 7 0.16 4.35 -3.41
CA THR A 7 -0.23 5.75 -3.27
C THR A 7 -1.59 6.01 -3.85
N PHE A 8 -2.25 7.03 -3.31
CA PHE A 8 -3.65 7.31 -3.57
C PHE A 8 -3.85 8.81 -3.85
N PRO A 9 -4.78 9.15 -4.74
CA PRO A 9 -5.18 10.54 -4.95
C PRO A 9 -5.96 11.10 -3.75
N THR A 10 -6.61 10.24 -2.97
CA THR A 10 -7.46 10.61 -1.82
C THR A 10 -7.18 9.72 -0.60
N SER A 11 -7.44 10.26 0.58
CA SER A 11 -7.25 9.54 1.84
C SER A 11 -8.24 8.40 2.00
N ALA A 12 -9.47 8.57 1.49
CA ALA A 12 -10.50 7.53 1.47
C ALA A 12 -10.00 6.25 0.77
N GLY A 13 -9.30 6.38 -0.36
CA GLY A 13 -8.68 5.25 -1.06
C GLY A 13 -7.65 4.53 -0.19
N ALA A 14 -6.80 5.29 0.53
CA ALA A 14 -5.80 4.71 1.41
C ALA A 14 -6.42 3.88 2.54
N PHE A 15 -7.44 4.42 3.23
CA PHE A 15 -8.14 3.72 4.30
C PHE A 15 -8.88 2.47 3.80
N ALA A 16 -9.51 2.56 2.62
CA ALA A 16 -10.16 1.42 1.99
C ALA A 16 -9.16 0.30 1.70
N THR A 17 -8.02 0.64 1.08
CA THR A 17 -6.96 -0.31 0.76
C THR A 17 -6.41 -1.01 2.00
N GLU A 18 -6.19 -0.30 3.12
CA GLU A 18 -5.73 -0.94 4.35
C GLU A 18 -6.71 -2.04 4.80
N LYS A 19 -8.01 -1.74 4.77
CA LYS A 19 -9.05 -2.68 5.18
C LYS A 19 -9.15 -3.88 4.24
N ILE A 20 -9.08 -3.64 2.93
CA ILE A 20 -9.17 -4.68 1.89
C ILE A 20 -7.97 -5.64 1.98
N LEU A 21 -6.76 -5.10 2.08
CA LEU A 21 -5.55 -5.93 2.14
C LEU A 21 -5.47 -6.73 3.45
N ARG A 22 -5.82 -6.12 4.59
CA ARG A 22 -5.92 -6.86 5.87
C ARG A 22 -6.96 -7.97 5.84
N ALA A 23 -8.09 -7.77 5.17
CA ALA A 23 -9.11 -8.81 5.01
C ALA A 23 -8.63 -10.00 4.16
N ASN A 24 -7.59 -9.81 3.34
CA ASN A 24 -6.94 -10.84 2.54
C ASN A 24 -5.63 -11.37 3.17
N ASP A 25 -5.43 -11.18 4.48
CA ASP A 25 -4.23 -11.58 5.23
C ASP A 25 -2.91 -10.94 4.73
N ILE A 26 -3.00 -9.83 3.98
CA ILE A 26 -1.84 -9.09 3.50
C ILE A 26 -1.42 -8.08 4.55
N LYS A 27 -0.17 -8.16 5.00
CA LYS A 27 0.40 -7.20 5.94
C LYS A 27 0.53 -5.84 5.27
N VAL A 28 -0.23 -4.88 5.78
CA VAL A 28 -0.25 -3.49 5.29
C VAL A 28 -0.29 -2.50 6.46
N LYS A 29 0.32 -1.33 6.26
CA LYS A 29 0.31 -0.21 7.20
C LYS A 29 0.20 1.12 6.47
N LEU A 30 -0.72 1.97 6.91
CA LEU A 30 -0.76 3.36 6.47
C LEU A 30 0.39 4.16 7.08
N ILE A 31 1.10 4.89 6.23
CA ILE A 31 2.18 5.79 6.59
C ILE A 31 2.04 7.13 5.85
N SER A 32 2.69 8.18 6.34
CA SER A 32 2.85 9.41 5.56
C SER A 32 3.61 9.11 4.27
N THR A 33 3.14 9.65 3.15
CA THR A 33 3.82 9.47 1.85
C THR A 33 5.28 9.92 1.97
N PRO A 34 6.26 9.05 1.72
CA PRO A 34 7.65 9.43 1.79
C PRO A 34 7.99 10.37 0.62
N ARG A 35 8.93 11.31 0.83
CA ARG A 35 9.25 12.39 -0.13
C ARG A 35 9.60 11.93 -1.55
N PHE A 36 10.08 10.70 -1.72
CA PHE A 36 10.42 10.16 -3.05
C PHE A 36 9.21 9.61 -3.82
N LEU A 37 8.06 9.51 -3.16
CA LEU A 37 6.76 9.19 -3.75
C LEU A 37 5.99 10.50 -3.90
N SER A 38 5.79 10.94 -5.14
CA SER A 38 4.98 12.12 -5.43
C SER A 38 3.51 11.72 -5.38
N SER A 39 2.75 12.13 -4.37
CA SER A 39 1.32 11.79 -4.26
C SER A 39 0.50 12.89 -3.60
N SER A 40 -0.73 13.05 -4.09
CA SER A 40 -1.58 14.21 -3.83
C SER A 40 -2.12 14.30 -2.40
N CYS A 41 -2.37 13.16 -1.73
CA CYS A 41 -3.05 13.15 -0.43
C CYS A 41 -2.10 13.03 0.78
N GLY A 42 -0.79 12.85 0.58
CA GLY A 42 0.19 12.74 1.66
C GLY A 42 0.12 11.47 2.53
N VAL A 43 -0.76 10.53 2.19
CA VAL A 43 -0.86 9.20 2.83
C VAL A 43 -0.61 8.10 1.81
N SER A 44 0.17 7.10 2.21
CA SER A 44 0.49 5.91 1.42
C SER A 44 0.32 4.66 2.26
N ALA A 45 0.02 3.54 1.61
CA ALA A 45 -0.02 2.23 2.27
C ALA A 45 1.26 1.47 1.92
N TYR A 46 1.98 0.97 2.91
CA TYR A 46 3.09 0.06 2.69
C TYR A 46 2.60 -1.37 2.87
N PHE A 47 2.80 -2.24 1.89
CA PHE A 47 2.51 -3.67 2.01
C PHE A 47 3.80 -4.48 2.05
N CYS A 48 3.76 -5.60 2.75
CA CYS A 48 4.90 -6.50 2.92
C CYS A 48 4.45 -7.95 2.81
N GLY A 49 5.26 -8.79 2.17
CA GLY A 49 5.04 -10.23 2.16
C GLY A 49 3.97 -10.72 1.18
N ALA A 50 3.60 -9.91 0.18
CA ALA A 50 2.64 -10.28 -0.88
C ALA A 50 3.26 -10.05 -2.26
N ASN A 51 2.75 -10.70 -3.31
CA ASN A 51 3.15 -10.35 -4.67
C ASN A 51 2.40 -9.08 -5.10
N VAL A 52 3.10 -8.24 -5.86
CA VAL A 52 2.52 -6.99 -6.38
C VAL A 52 1.31 -7.26 -7.28
N GLU A 53 1.33 -8.35 -8.05
CA GLU A 53 0.23 -8.73 -8.95
C GLU A 53 -1.04 -9.11 -8.20
N ASP A 54 -0.92 -9.81 -7.07
CA ASP A 54 -2.05 -10.18 -6.21
C ASP A 54 -2.67 -8.91 -5.58
N VAL A 55 -1.83 -8.03 -5.05
CA VAL A 55 -2.24 -6.72 -4.51
C VAL A 55 -2.96 -5.90 -5.60
N TYR A 56 -2.40 -5.86 -6.80
CA TYR A 56 -2.98 -5.13 -7.93
C TYR A 56 -4.36 -5.66 -8.31
N LYS A 57 -4.50 -6.99 -8.44
CA LYS A 57 -5.78 -7.64 -8.77
C LYS A 57 -6.84 -7.34 -7.71
N ILE A 58 -6.50 -7.54 -6.44
CA ILE A 58 -7.41 -7.27 -5.33
C ILE A 58 -7.89 -5.83 -5.36
N LEU A 59 -7.01 -4.86 -5.58
CA LEU A 59 -7.39 -3.44 -5.58
C LEU A 59 -8.17 -3.01 -6.83
N GLN A 60 -7.89 -3.63 -7.98
CA GLN A 60 -8.66 -3.41 -9.21
C GLN A 60 -10.12 -3.82 -9.07
N GLU A 61 -10.43 -4.88 -8.31
CA GLU A 61 -11.83 -5.32 -8.11
C GLU A 61 -12.69 -4.28 -7.37
N TYR A 62 -12.08 -3.33 -6.67
CA TYR A 62 -12.77 -2.30 -5.89
C TYR A 62 -12.85 -0.93 -6.61
N ASP A 63 -12.47 -0.86 -7.89
CA ASP A 63 -12.51 0.38 -8.71
C ASP A 63 -11.79 1.57 -8.04
N LEU A 64 -10.70 1.29 -7.31
CA LEU A 64 -9.90 2.31 -6.64
C LEU A 64 -8.83 2.86 -7.59
N GLU A 65 -8.62 4.18 -7.56
CA GLU A 65 -7.45 4.79 -8.20
C GLU A 65 -6.24 4.69 -7.27
N PHE A 66 -5.20 3.98 -7.71
CA PHE A 66 -3.98 3.77 -6.95
C PHE A 66 -2.74 3.64 -7.85
N ASN A 67 -1.56 3.84 -7.28
CA ASN A 67 -0.29 3.56 -7.93
C ASN A 67 0.59 2.69 -7.01
N ILE A 68 1.17 1.61 -7.54
CA ILE A 68 2.06 0.74 -6.78
C ILE A 68 3.50 0.98 -7.21
N LYS A 69 4.38 1.19 -6.22
CA LYS A 69 5.82 1.24 -6.40
C LYS A 69 6.47 0.18 -5.53
N GLU A 70 7.05 -0.82 -6.19
CA GLU A 70 7.87 -1.83 -5.52
C GLU A 70 9.07 -1.16 -4.86
N TYR A 71 9.20 -1.38 -3.56
CA TYR A 71 10.25 -0.79 -2.75
C TYR A 71 10.34 -1.53 -1.41
N VAL A 72 11.56 -1.90 -1.03
CA VAL A 72 11.82 -2.52 0.26
C VAL A 72 12.24 -1.44 1.25
N ASP A 73 11.40 -1.19 2.23
CA ASP A 73 11.68 -0.27 3.33
C ASP A 73 11.94 -1.06 4.62
N GLU A 74 13.23 -1.34 4.89
CA GLU A 74 13.66 -2.13 6.04
C GLU A 74 13.20 -1.53 7.38
N TYR A 75 13.04 -0.21 7.45
CA TYR A 75 12.59 0.47 8.67
C TYR A 75 11.11 0.22 8.94
N ILE A 76 10.27 0.30 7.91
CA ILE A 76 8.85 0.00 8.03
C ILE A 76 8.65 -1.50 8.28
N GLU A 77 9.35 -2.39 7.57
CA GLU A 77 9.25 -3.83 7.75
C GLU A 77 9.58 -4.27 9.18
N LYS A 78 10.66 -3.74 9.78
CA LYS A 78 11.01 -3.99 11.19
C LYS A 78 9.93 -3.52 12.19
N ARG A 79 9.07 -2.57 11.78
CA ARG A 79 7.95 -2.05 12.60
C ARG A 79 6.61 -2.73 12.31
N MET A 80 6.61 -3.75 11.46
CA MET A 80 5.46 -4.60 11.14
C MET A 80 5.57 -6.01 11.75
N HIS A 81 6.66 -6.28 12.46
CA HIS A 81 6.99 -7.57 13.07
C HIS A 81 6.77 -7.55 14.59
#